data_AF-A0A3A5A3A0-F1
#
_entry.id   AF-A0A3A5A3A0-F1
#
_cell.length_a   1.000
_cell.length_b   1.000
_cell.length_c   1.000
_cell.angle_alpha   90.00
_cell.angle_beta   90.00
_cell.angle_gamma   90.00
#
_symmetry.space_group_name_H-M   'P 1'
#
loop_
_entity.id
_entity.type
_entity.pdbx_description
1 polymer ?
#
loop_
_entity_poly.entity_id
_entity_poly.type
_entity_poly.pdbx_seq_one_letter_code
_entity_poly.pdbx_strand_id
1 'polypeptide(L)'
;MIRKSLPYLPSLQTIINRMPLVFPDGIEHRNYLIREMAAKTVFVMLYVGAIEGTNRWLRPDQVTKMTDLQAAGTSEKARLLWAQESLIPGKMKDVAGRWYAPNTREPIRDETLRYGLVLTGAVIERSGLPTTSAKPRYALNRGFAELFDERLSEETTLRKIRSWQMKHLSQGALARIQILKQGIVDAGQKGILVSFPNRETRMLAAGPSSVISKDVIEVFAPAFLQRPGVIFLSESGNKVVARDDKLARSIGLEIKADRNLPDIILVDIGPKNPLLVFIEVVATDGAITQSRKVALLDIAYQAGFNSKHVAFVSAFLDRRTGAYRKLASELAWGSFAWFRSEPDMIIILRQSGEKKAKHLFELA
;
A
#
# COMPACT_ATOMS: atom_id res chain seq x y z
N MET A 1 -24.90 20.44 -8.83
CA MET A 1 -24.79 19.07 -8.24
C MET A 1 -26.00 18.83 -7.36
N ILE A 2 -26.87 17.89 -7.74
CA ILE A 2 -28.03 17.49 -6.92
C ILE A 2 -27.48 17.00 -5.58
N ARG A 3 -27.81 17.70 -4.48
CA ARG A 3 -27.46 17.26 -3.12
C ARG A 3 -28.23 15.96 -2.86
N LYS A 4 -27.59 14.81 -3.09
CA LYS A 4 -28.16 13.51 -2.71
C LYS A 4 -28.31 13.49 -1.19
N SER A 5 -29.52 13.18 -0.72
CA SER A 5 -29.80 13.02 0.70
C SER A 5 -28.91 11.93 1.31
N LEU A 6 -28.70 12.00 2.63
CA LEU A 6 -28.02 10.94 3.37
C LEU A 6 -28.85 9.65 3.31
N PRO A 7 -28.18 8.48 3.31
CA PRO A 7 -28.87 7.21 3.36
C PRO A 7 -29.61 7.05 4.69
N TYR A 8 -30.58 6.14 4.68
CA TYR A 8 -31.15 5.60 5.90
C TYR A 8 -30.04 5.16 6.86
N LEU A 9 -30.16 5.53 8.12
CA LEU A 9 -29.19 5.20 9.15
C LEU A 9 -29.82 4.16 10.09
N PRO A 10 -29.41 2.88 10.00
CA PRO A 10 -29.90 1.84 10.89
C PRO A 10 -29.27 1.97 12.27
N SER A 11 -29.87 1.30 13.26
CA SER A 11 -29.25 1.18 14.57
C SER A 11 -27.92 0.41 14.49
N LEU A 12 -26.97 0.75 15.37
CA LEU A 12 -25.72 0.00 15.47
C LEU A 12 -25.98 -1.48 15.81
N GLN A 13 -27.00 -1.77 16.62
CA GLN A 13 -27.38 -3.14 16.96
C GLN A 13 -27.83 -3.95 15.73
N THR A 14 -28.59 -3.36 14.82
CA THR A 14 -28.94 -4.02 13.56
C THR A 14 -27.71 -4.36 12.74
N ILE A 15 -26.72 -3.48 12.68
CA ILE A 15 -25.46 -3.76 11.98
C ILE A 15 -24.75 -4.92 12.68
N ILE A 16 -24.58 -4.88 14.00
CA ILE A 16 -23.96 -5.96 14.79
C ILE A 16 -24.65 -7.30 14.52
N ASN A 17 -25.99 -7.34 14.51
CA ASN A 17 -26.75 -8.57 14.31
C ASN A 17 -26.67 -9.10 12.87
N ARG A 18 -26.63 -8.19 11.87
CA ARG A 18 -26.62 -8.59 10.45
C ARG A 18 -25.22 -8.92 9.93
N MET A 19 -24.14 -8.36 10.49
CA MET A 19 -22.78 -8.63 10.01
C MET A 19 -22.40 -10.13 10.02
N PRO A 20 -22.68 -10.91 11.08
CA PRO A 20 -22.45 -12.37 11.07
C PRO A 20 -23.30 -13.13 10.06
N LEU A 21 -24.50 -12.62 9.74
CA LEU A 21 -25.36 -13.20 8.71
C LEU A 21 -24.82 -12.91 7.31
N VAL A 22 -24.25 -11.72 7.08
CA VAL A 22 -23.63 -11.34 5.80
C VAL A 22 -22.34 -12.10 5.56
N PHE A 23 -21.51 -12.27 6.59
CA PHE A 23 -20.23 -12.96 6.54
C PHE A 23 -20.31 -14.31 7.29
N PRO A 24 -20.71 -15.41 6.62
CA PRO A 24 -20.80 -16.73 7.24
C PRO A 24 -19.42 -17.30 7.62
N ASP A 25 -19.41 -18.39 8.36
CA ASP A 25 -18.18 -19.11 8.70
C ASP A 25 -17.43 -19.62 7.46
N GLY A 26 -16.12 -19.78 7.58
CA GLY A 26 -15.23 -20.22 6.49
C GLY A 26 -14.63 -19.09 5.64
N ILE A 27 -14.94 -17.83 5.92
CA ILE A 27 -14.31 -16.67 5.26
C ILE A 27 -12.97 -16.35 5.92
N GLU A 28 -11.93 -16.15 5.11
CA GLU A 28 -10.62 -15.72 5.58
C GLU A 28 -10.71 -14.38 6.34
N HIS A 29 -10.03 -14.29 7.49
CA HIS A 29 -10.08 -13.11 8.37
C HIS A 29 -11.49 -12.69 8.83
N ARG A 30 -12.46 -13.62 8.90
CA ARG A 30 -13.85 -13.36 9.35
C ARG A 30 -13.94 -12.51 10.62
N ASN A 31 -13.06 -12.71 11.60
CA ASN A 31 -13.03 -11.93 12.83
C ASN A 31 -12.95 -10.41 12.60
N TYR A 32 -12.22 -9.96 11.57
CA TYR A 32 -12.16 -8.54 11.21
C TYR A 32 -13.46 -8.00 10.61
N LEU A 33 -14.32 -8.88 10.11
CA LEU A 33 -15.60 -8.54 9.51
C LEU A 33 -16.74 -8.52 10.54
N ILE A 34 -16.71 -9.38 11.56
CA ILE A 34 -17.87 -9.54 12.47
C ILE A 34 -17.71 -8.88 13.84
N ARG A 35 -16.50 -8.45 14.21
CA ARG A 35 -16.26 -7.77 15.48
C ARG A 35 -16.96 -6.40 15.54
N GLU A 36 -17.18 -5.90 16.74
CA GLU A 36 -17.86 -4.62 16.99
C GLU A 36 -17.22 -3.44 16.22
N MET A 37 -15.89 -3.43 16.08
CA MET A 37 -15.17 -2.41 15.29
C MET A 37 -15.62 -2.36 13.83
N ALA A 38 -15.95 -3.50 13.23
CA ALA A 38 -16.48 -3.56 11.86
C ALA A 38 -17.87 -2.94 11.80
N ALA A 39 -18.75 -3.31 12.73
CA ALA A 39 -20.10 -2.75 12.81
C ALA A 39 -20.08 -1.22 13.05
N LYS A 40 -19.25 -0.73 13.99
CA LYS A 40 -19.05 0.71 14.22
C LYS A 40 -18.47 1.41 13.00
N THR A 41 -17.56 0.78 12.26
CA THR A 41 -17.04 1.34 11.01
C THR A 41 -18.13 1.48 9.95
N VAL A 42 -18.93 0.43 9.72
CA VAL A 42 -20.08 0.47 8.79
C VAL A 42 -21.11 1.51 9.22
N PHE A 43 -21.39 1.61 10.52
CA PHE A 43 -22.27 2.64 11.06
C PHE A 43 -21.79 4.04 10.69
N VAL A 44 -20.51 4.36 10.93
CA VAL A 44 -19.97 5.70 10.60
C VAL A 44 -20.00 5.96 9.10
N MET A 45 -19.75 4.96 8.25
CA MET A 45 -19.86 5.10 6.79
C MET A 45 -21.29 5.45 6.37
N LEU A 46 -22.30 4.78 6.91
CA LEU A 46 -23.71 5.13 6.70
C LEU A 46 -24.02 6.52 7.26
N TYR A 47 -23.53 6.83 8.46
CA TYR A 47 -23.71 8.10 9.16
C TYR A 47 -23.27 9.29 8.30
N VAL A 48 -22.07 9.23 7.71
CA VAL A 48 -21.53 10.28 6.83
C VAL A 48 -21.97 10.15 5.36
N GLY A 49 -22.70 9.09 5.02
CA GLY A 49 -23.18 8.82 3.67
C GLY A 49 -22.09 8.41 2.68
N ALA A 50 -21.00 7.82 3.16
CA ALA A 50 -19.92 7.27 2.35
C ALA A 50 -20.36 5.96 1.68
N ILE A 51 -21.13 6.11 0.60
CA ILE A 51 -21.68 5.02 -0.21
C ILE A 51 -21.31 5.26 -1.67
N GLU A 52 -21.03 4.17 -2.39
CA GLU A 52 -20.79 4.18 -3.82
C GLU A 52 -21.81 5.04 -4.60
N GLY A 53 -21.29 5.97 -5.41
CA GLY A 53 -22.09 6.90 -6.23
C GLY A 53 -22.69 8.10 -5.50
N THR A 54 -22.36 8.34 -4.22
CA THR A 54 -22.70 9.59 -3.51
C THR A 54 -21.57 10.63 -3.57
N ASN A 55 -20.38 10.24 -4.02
CA ASN A 55 -19.14 11.03 -3.98
C ASN A 55 -18.75 11.50 -2.56
N ARG A 56 -19.23 10.81 -1.52
CA ARG A 56 -18.78 10.95 -0.14
C ARG A 56 -17.92 9.75 0.22
N TRP A 57 -16.88 9.99 1.01
CA TRP A 57 -15.85 9.00 1.31
C TRP A 57 -15.47 9.11 2.78
N LEU A 58 -15.28 7.97 3.44
CA LEU A 58 -14.80 7.83 4.81
C LEU A 58 -13.28 8.01 4.85
N ARG A 59 -12.82 8.74 5.87
CA ARG A 59 -11.44 8.68 6.36
C ARG A 59 -11.40 7.90 7.69
N PRO A 60 -10.48 6.93 7.89
CA PRO A 60 -10.51 6.05 9.06
C PRO A 60 -10.55 6.75 10.43
N ASP A 61 -9.96 7.95 10.55
CA ASP A 61 -10.00 8.75 11.79
C ASP A 61 -11.40 9.29 12.13
N GLN A 62 -12.34 9.32 11.18
CA GLN A 62 -13.72 9.68 11.51
C GLN A 62 -14.35 8.64 12.45
N VAL A 63 -13.96 7.37 12.35
CA VAL A 63 -14.47 6.31 13.24
C VAL A 63 -13.96 6.53 14.68
N THR A 64 -12.72 6.98 14.86
CA THR A 64 -12.17 7.29 16.19
C THR A 64 -12.70 8.59 16.80
N LYS A 65 -13.42 9.40 16.02
CA LYS A 65 -14.08 10.64 16.47
C LYS A 65 -15.54 10.44 16.87
N MET A 66 -16.11 9.26 16.60
CA MET A 66 -17.51 8.98 16.89
C MET A 66 -17.71 8.70 18.39
N THR A 67 -18.86 9.12 18.91
CA THR A 67 -19.30 8.96 20.31
C THR A 67 -20.76 8.48 20.32
N ASP A 68 -21.24 7.96 21.44
CA ASP A 68 -22.66 7.59 21.58
C ASP A 68 -23.58 8.81 21.44
N LEU A 69 -23.17 9.95 22.01
CA LEU A 69 -23.90 11.23 21.89
C LEU A 69 -24.03 11.67 20.42
N GLN A 70 -22.96 11.56 19.64
CA GLN A 70 -23.00 11.91 18.23
C GLN A 70 -23.83 10.90 17.41
N ALA A 71 -23.68 9.61 17.70
CA ALA A 71 -24.42 8.54 17.02
C ALA A 71 -25.93 8.64 17.23
N ALA A 72 -26.38 9.14 18.38
CA ALA A 72 -27.79 9.42 18.67
C ALA A 72 -28.37 10.57 17.80
N GLY A 73 -27.53 11.47 17.28
CA GLY A 73 -27.96 12.55 16.40
C GLY A 73 -28.22 12.05 14.98
N THR A 74 -29.49 11.77 14.65
CA THR A 74 -29.86 11.15 13.36
C THR A 74 -30.31 12.14 12.28
N SER A 75 -30.51 13.42 12.63
CA SER A 75 -30.96 14.43 11.65
C SER A 75 -29.94 14.64 10.54
N GLU A 76 -30.43 14.78 9.31
CA GLU A 76 -29.57 14.91 8.13
C GLU A 76 -28.62 16.12 8.23
N LYS A 77 -29.15 17.25 8.70
CA LYS A 77 -28.35 18.48 8.89
C LYS A 77 -27.21 18.27 9.87
N ALA A 78 -27.46 17.65 11.02
CA ALA A 78 -26.43 17.40 12.03
C ALA A 78 -25.36 16.42 11.53
N ARG A 79 -25.79 15.33 10.87
CA ARG A 79 -24.89 14.34 10.27
C ARG A 79 -23.99 14.94 9.21
N LEU A 80 -24.53 15.77 8.31
CA LEU A 80 -23.76 16.45 7.27
C LEU A 80 -22.75 17.44 7.85
N LEU A 81 -23.15 18.20 8.86
CA LEU A 81 -22.25 19.12 9.56
C LEU A 81 -21.09 18.35 10.20
N TRP A 82 -21.39 17.31 10.98
CA TRP A 82 -20.37 16.48 11.62
C TRP A 82 -19.44 15.81 10.60
N ALA A 83 -19.98 15.31 9.48
CA ALA A 83 -19.18 14.70 8.42
C ALA A 83 -18.17 15.70 7.81
N GLN A 84 -18.54 16.97 7.66
CA GLN A 84 -17.63 18.01 7.17
C GLN A 84 -16.59 18.40 8.23
N GLU A 85 -17.03 18.63 9.46
CA GLU A 85 -16.14 19.06 10.55
C GLU A 85 -15.11 18.01 10.93
N SER A 86 -15.51 16.74 10.96
CA SER A 86 -14.62 15.61 11.27
C SER A 86 -13.50 15.42 10.24
N LEU A 87 -13.63 16.01 9.04
CA LEU A 87 -12.59 15.97 8.01
C LEU A 87 -11.55 17.09 8.13
N ILE A 88 -11.83 18.15 8.89
CA ILE A 88 -10.91 19.28 9.05
C ILE A 88 -9.67 18.83 9.84
N PRO A 89 -8.45 19.02 9.31
CA PRO A 89 -7.22 18.67 10.02
C PRO A 89 -7.15 19.35 11.39
N GLY A 90 -6.81 18.58 12.43
CA GLY A 90 -6.70 19.09 13.80
C GLY A 90 -8.01 19.35 14.53
N LYS A 91 -9.16 19.32 13.86
CA LYS A 91 -10.46 19.41 14.52
C LYS A 91 -10.85 18.07 15.15
N MET A 92 -11.62 18.13 16.24
CA MET A 92 -12.06 16.96 17.01
C MET A 92 -10.90 16.11 17.57
N LYS A 93 -9.79 16.76 17.95
CA LYS A 93 -8.65 16.09 18.60
C LYS A 93 -9.00 15.57 19.98
N ASP A 94 -9.74 16.34 20.77
CA ASP A 94 -10.01 16.09 22.20
C ASP A 94 -11.47 15.74 22.49
N VAL A 95 -12.12 15.00 21.58
CA VAL A 95 -13.48 14.50 21.78
C VAL A 95 -13.54 13.57 23.00
N ALA A 96 -14.32 13.97 24.00
CA ALA A 96 -14.63 13.15 25.17
C ALA A 96 -15.63 12.03 24.81
N GLY A 97 -15.51 10.87 25.44
CA GLY A 97 -16.44 9.74 25.25
C GLY A 97 -16.36 9.09 23.87
N ARG A 98 -15.23 9.21 23.16
CA ARG A 98 -15.02 8.54 21.87
C ARG A 98 -15.08 7.03 21.99
N TRP A 99 -15.61 6.34 20.98
CA TRP A 99 -15.63 4.88 20.93
C TRP A 99 -14.25 4.26 20.90
N TYR A 100 -13.28 4.93 20.26
CA TYR A 100 -11.92 4.42 20.08
C TYR A 100 -10.88 5.51 20.23
N ALA A 101 -9.75 5.19 20.88
CA ALA A 101 -8.61 6.09 20.99
C ALA A 101 -8.01 6.42 19.60
N PRO A 102 -7.34 7.57 19.41
CA PRO A 102 -6.76 7.99 18.13
C PRO A 102 -5.89 6.94 17.44
N ASN A 103 -5.09 6.20 18.22
CA ASN A 103 -4.19 5.13 17.75
C ASN A 103 -4.92 3.86 17.26
N THR A 104 -6.24 3.78 17.42
CA THR A 104 -7.05 2.68 16.86
C THR A 104 -7.34 2.91 15.37
N ARG A 105 -6.95 4.07 14.82
CA ARG A 105 -7.08 4.39 13.38
C ARG A 105 -6.40 3.33 12.50
N GLU A 106 -5.24 2.85 12.90
CA GLU A 106 -4.45 1.86 12.17
C GLU A 106 -5.18 0.51 12.07
N PRO A 107 -5.65 -0.11 13.19
CA PRO A 107 -6.54 -1.28 13.13
C PRO A 107 -7.80 -1.08 12.28
N ILE A 108 -8.47 0.08 12.36
CA ILE A 108 -9.64 0.37 11.52
C ILE A 108 -9.26 0.38 10.03
N ARG A 109 -8.13 0.99 9.68
CA ARG A 109 -7.64 1.07 8.31
C ARG A 109 -7.20 -0.28 7.77
N ASP A 110 -6.35 -0.98 8.49
CA ASP A 110 -5.64 -2.14 7.98
C ASP A 110 -6.48 -3.41 8.15
N GLU A 111 -6.92 -3.71 9.37
CA GLU A 111 -7.66 -4.94 9.65
C GLU A 111 -9.11 -4.85 9.16
N THR A 112 -9.85 -3.83 9.59
CA THR A 112 -11.30 -3.75 9.33
C THR A 112 -11.60 -3.36 7.87
N LEU A 113 -10.95 -2.30 7.36
CA LEU A 113 -11.19 -1.83 6.00
C LEU A 113 -10.39 -2.64 4.97
N ARG A 114 -9.05 -2.58 4.98
CA ARG A 114 -8.23 -3.16 3.90
C ARG A 114 -8.28 -4.68 3.83
N TYR A 115 -8.08 -5.36 4.95
CA TYR A 115 -8.03 -6.83 5.03
C TYR A 115 -9.40 -7.46 5.26
N GLY A 116 -10.36 -6.72 5.82
CA GLY A 116 -11.74 -7.16 5.94
C GLY A 116 -12.59 -6.71 4.75
N LEU A 117 -13.24 -5.56 4.90
CA LEU A 117 -14.38 -5.15 4.08
C LEU A 117 -14.05 -4.91 2.59
N VAL A 118 -12.83 -4.49 2.26
CA VAL A 118 -12.45 -4.27 0.86
C VAL A 118 -12.20 -5.61 0.15
N LEU A 119 -11.65 -6.63 0.84
CA LEU A 119 -11.41 -7.95 0.21
C LEU A 119 -12.70 -8.70 -0.11
N THR A 120 -13.78 -8.42 0.61
CA THR A 120 -15.10 -9.01 0.35
C THR A 120 -15.94 -8.19 -0.63
N GLY A 121 -15.44 -7.05 -1.11
CA GLY A 121 -16.20 -6.13 -1.95
C GLY A 121 -17.32 -5.38 -1.23
N ALA A 122 -17.38 -5.45 0.11
CA ALA A 122 -18.33 -4.68 0.93
C ALA A 122 -17.99 -3.18 0.96
N VAL A 123 -16.71 -2.84 0.78
CA VAL A 123 -16.19 -1.46 0.69
C VAL A 123 -15.38 -1.29 -0.59
N ILE A 124 -15.55 -0.14 -1.25
CA ILE A 124 -14.77 0.30 -2.40
C ILE A 124 -13.75 1.38 -1.99
N GLU A 125 -12.65 1.44 -2.72
CA GLU A 125 -11.60 2.45 -2.55
C GLU A 125 -11.65 3.50 -3.66
N ARG A 126 -11.44 4.76 -3.29
CA ARG A 126 -11.30 5.86 -4.22
C ARG A 126 -9.99 5.73 -5.00
N SER A 127 -10.10 5.66 -6.33
CA SER A 127 -8.95 5.61 -7.25
C SER A 127 -8.18 6.94 -7.31
N GLY A 128 -6.92 6.88 -7.74
CA GLY A 128 -6.08 8.06 -7.99
C GLY A 128 -5.52 8.75 -6.73
N LEU A 129 -5.56 8.09 -5.56
CA LEU A 129 -4.97 8.61 -4.33
C LEU A 129 -3.69 7.85 -3.96
N PRO A 130 -2.53 8.54 -3.82
CA PRO A 130 -1.31 7.93 -3.29
C PRO A 130 -1.54 7.28 -1.92
N THR A 131 -0.81 6.21 -1.60
CA THR A 131 -0.94 5.46 -0.34
C THR A 131 -0.76 6.34 0.91
N THR A 132 0.03 7.42 0.80
CA THR A 132 0.28 8.43 1.86
C THR A 132 -0.78 9.52 1.96
N SER A 133 -1.77 9.55 1.06
CA SER A 133 -2.77 10.60 1.03
C SER A 133 -3.64 10.61 2.30
N ALA A 134 -3.73 11.77 2.94
CA ALA A 134 -4.65 12.02 4.06
C ALA A 134 -6.11 12.26 3.61
N LYS A 135 -6.42 12.12 2.30
CA LYS A 135 -7.77 12.30 1.77
C LYS A 135 -8.67 11.09 2.13
N PRO A 136 -9.99 11.31 2.32
CA PRO A 136 -10.94 10.23 2.52
C PRO A 136 -10.96 9.27 1.31
N ARG A 137 -11.04 7.97 1.58
CA ARG A 137 -10.75 6.90 0.59
C ARG A 137 -11.83 5.84 0.48
N TYR A 138 -12.61 5.57 1.51
CA TYR A 138 -13.45 4.36 1.55
C TYR A 138 -14.93 4.70 1.42
N ALA A 139 -15.69 3.92 0.66
CA ALA A 139 -17.15 4.01 0.61
C ALA A 139 -17.76 2.62 0.62
N LEU A 140 -18.93 2.44 1.23
CA LEU A 140 -19.65 1.17 1.19
C LEU A 140 -20.08 0.89 -0.25
N ASN A 141 -19.94 -0.36 -0.69
CA ASN A 141 -20.64 -0.81 -1.88
C ASN A 141 -22.15 -0.62 -1.67
N ARG A 142 -22.87 -0.16 -2.70
CA ARG A 142 -24.30 0.17 -2.55
C ARG A 142 -25.13 -1.04 -2.14
N GLY A 143 -24.91 -2.19 -2.76
CA GLY A 143 -25.65 -3.41 -2.46
C GLY A 143 -25.40 -3.92 -1.03
N PHE A 144 -24.18 -3.71 -0.52
CA PHE A 144 -23.85 -4.03 0.88
C PHE A 144 -24.53 -3.08 1.87
N ALA A 145 -24.54 -1.77 1.58
CA ALA A 145 -25.21 -0.77 2.43
C ALA A 145 -26.71 -1.04 2.61
N GLU A 146 -27.38 -1.51 1.54
CA GLU A 146 -28.81 -1.85 1.56
C GLU A 146 -29.17 -3.04 2.47
N LEU A 147 -28.19 -3.89 2.82
CA LEU A 147 -28.43 -5.05 3.69
C LEU A 147 -28.82 -4.66 5.12
N PHE A 148 -28.56 -3.42 5.51
CA PHE A 148 -28.81 -2.91 6.85
C PHE A 148 -30.08 -2.05 6.94
N ASP A 149 -30.85 -1.91 5.86
CA ASP A 149 -32.11 -1.15 5.90
C ASP A 149 -33.14 -1.86 6.81
N GLU A 150 -33.54 -1.20 7.90
CA GLU A 150 -34.50 -1.73 8.88
C GLU A 150 -35.95 -1.65 8.38
N ARG A 151 -36.19 -0.95 7.26
CA ARG A 151 -37.52 -0.87 6.63
C ARG A 151 -37.88 -2.12 5.81
N LEU A 152 -36.90 -2.99 5.59
CA LEU A 152 -37.11 -4.25 4.88
C LEU A 152 -37.61 -5.34 5.83
N SER A 153 -38.52 -6.19 5.36
CA SER A 153 -38.89 -7.40 6.11
C SER A 153 -37.69 -8.32 6.32
N GLU A 154 -37.73 -9.14 7.37
CA GLU A 154 -36.68 -10.12 7.67
C GLU A 154 -36.45 -11.09 6.50
N GLU A 155 -37.52 -11.62 5.90
CA GLU A 155 -37.44 -12.51 4.75
C GLU A 155 -36.75 -11.84 3.54
N THR A 156 -37.08 -10.57 3.27
CA THR A 156 -36.45 -9.79 2.20
C THR A 156 -34.98 -9.52 2.49
N THR A 157 -34.66 -9.22 3.76
CA THR A 157 -33.29 -9.02 4.22
C THR A 157 -32.46 -10.29 4.00
N LEU A 158 -32.94 -11.45 4.44
CA LEU A 158 -32.24 -12.73 4.26
C LEU A 158 -32.06 -13.12 2.79
N ARG A 159 -33.04 -12.82 1.92
CA ARG A 159 -32.90 -13.00 0.47
C ARG A 159 -31.83 -12.08 -0.13
N LYS A 160 -31.82 -10.80 0.23
CA LYS A 160 -30.77 -9.86 -0.21
C LYS A 160 -29.39 -10.25 0.27
N ILE A 161 -29.26 -10.70 1.52
CA ILE A 161 -27.99 -11.20 2.08
C ILE A 161 -27.49 -12.40 1.26
N ARG A 162 -28.32 -13.42 1.04
CA ARG A 162 -27.95 -14.59 0.23
C ARG A 162 -27.55 -14.21 -1.19
N SER A 163 -28.29 -13.31 -1.83
CA SER A 163 -27.94 -12.80 -3.16
C SER A 163 -26.60 -12.08 -3.16
N TRP A 164 -26.32 -11.25 -2.16
CA TRP A 164 -25.05 -10.56 -2.01
C TRP A 164 -23.90 -11.55 -1.78
N GLN A 165 -24.09 -12.54 -0.92
CA GLN A 165 -23.11 -13.61 -0.68
C GLN A 165 -22.76 -14.37 -1.95
N MET A 166 -23.74 -14.82 -2.72
CA MET A 166 -23.49 -15.55 -3.97
C MET A 166 -22.69 -14.71 -4.97
N LYS A 167 -22.97 -13.40 -5.02
CA LYS A 167 -22.31 -12.47 -5.94
C LYS A 167 -20.89 -12.08 -5.49
N HIS A 168 -20.65 -11.95 -4.19
CA HIS A 168 -19.43 -11.33 -3.65
C HIS A 168 -18.52 -12.29 -2.88
N LEU A 169 -19.05 -13.38 -2.32
CA LEU A 169 -18.33 -14.31 -1.44
C LEU A 169 -18.12 -15.70 -2.05
N SER A 170 -18.57 -15.94 -3.29
CA SER A 170 -18.20 -17.17 -4.00
C SER A 170 -16.67 -17.21 -4.21
N GLN A 171 -16.08 -18.42 -4.26
CA GLN A 171 -14.64 -18.57 -4.50
C GLN A 171 -14.19 -17.82 -5.77
N GLY A 172 -15.00 -17.84 -6.84
CA GLY A 172 -14.73 -17.09 -8.06
C GLY A 172 -14.82 -15.56 -7.90
N ALA A 173 -15.71 -15.04 -7.05
CA ALA A 173 -15.83 -13.62 -6.77
C ALA A 173 -14.70 -13.10 -5.86
N LEU A 174 -14.36 -13.85 -4.82
CA LEU A 174 -13.22 -13.56 -3.95
C LEU A 174 -11.90 -13.68 -4.71
N ALA A 175 -11.74 -14.72 -5.54
CA ALA A 175 -10.61 -14.85 -6.44
C ALA A 175 -10.54 -13.67 -7.41
N ARG A 176 -11.66 -13.24 -8.01
CA ARG A 176 -11.70 -12.07 -8.89
C ARG A 176 -11.25 -10.79 -8.17
N ILE A 177 -11.74 -10.52 -6.96
CA ILE A 177 -11.32 -9.33 -6.19
C ILE A 177 -9.83 -9.42 -5.86
N GLN A 178 -9.34 -10.59 -5.46
CA GLN A 178 -7.93 -10.80 -5.15
C GLN A 178 -7.05 -10.67 -6.40
N ILE A 179 -7.47 -11.22 -7.54
CA ILE A 179 -6.82 -11.09 -8.86
C ILE A 179 -6.75 -9.63 -9.30
N LEU A 180 -7.85 -8.88 -9.18
CA LEU A 180 -7.89 -7.45 -9.52
C LEU A 180 -7.02 -6.62 -8.56
N LYS A 181 -6.98 -6.97 -7.27
CA LYS A 181 -6.09 -6.32 -6.27
C LYS A 181 -4.62 -6.66 -6.45
N GLN A 182 -4.31 -7.88 -6.88
CA GLN A 182 -2.96 -8.33 -7.20
C GLN A 182 -2.51 -7.88 -8.60
N GLY A 183 -3.38 -7.19 -9.36
CA GLY A 183 -3.06 -6.70 -10.71
C GLY A 183 -2.86 -7.80 -11.75
N ILE A 184 -3.33 -9.03 -11.48
CA ILE A 184 -3.15 -10.20 -12.36
C ILE A 184 -4.03 -10.11 -13.62
N VAL A 185 -5.20 -9.45 -13.51
CA VAL A 185 -6.08 -9.16 -14.66
C VAL A 185 -6.44 -7.69 -14.65
N ASP A 186 -6.35 -7.06 -15.82
CA ASP A 186 -6.57 -5.62 -16.03
C ASP A 186 -7.99 -5.21 -15.62
N ALA A 187 -8.09 -4.40 -14.56
CA ALA A 187 -9.33 -3.82 -14.04
C ALA A 187 -9.68 -2.47 -14.70
N GLY A 188 -8.99 -2.08 -15.78
CA GLY A 188 -9.17 -0.77 -16.40
C GLY A 188 -8.44 0.37 -15.67
N GLN A 189 -7.51 0.06 -14.75
CA GLN A 189 -6.49 1.02 -14.30
C GLN A 189 -5.16 0.59 -14.93
N LYS A 190 -4.58 1.48 -15.75
CA LYS A 190 -3.28 1.31 -16.41
C LYS A 190 -2.17 1.09 -15.38
N GLY A 191 -2.03 -0.13 -14.88
CA GLY A 191 -0.87 -0.54 -14.11
C GLY A 191 0.38 -0.49 -14.97
N ILE A 192 1.55 -0.47 -14.33
CA ILE A 192 2.83 -0.49 -15.03
C ILE A 192 3.28 -1.95 -15.06
N LEU A 193 3.15 -2.58 -16.23
CA LEU A 193 3.67 -3.92 -16.46
C LEU A 193 5.21 -3.85 -16.54
N VAL A 194 5.89 -4.56 -15.65
CA VAL A 194 7.34 -4.69 -15.59
C VAL A 194 7.73 -6.08 -16.07
N SER A 195 8.69 -6.16 -16.98
CA SER A 195 9.22 -7.41 -17.54
C SER A 195 10.57 -7.70 -16.90
N PHE A 196 10.68 -8.85 -16.24
CA PHE A 196 11.87 -9.28 -15.54
C PHE A 196 12.84 -9.96 -16.52
N PRO A 197 14.15 -10.03 -16.21
CA PRO A 197 15.14 -10.69 -17.08
C PRO A 197 14.81 -12.17 -17.37
N ASN A 198 14.10 -12.85 -16.47
CA ASN A 198 13.65 -14.23 -16.64
C ASN A 198 12.37 -14.37 -17.49
N ARG A 199 11.92 -13.29 -18.16
CA ARG A 199 10.68 -13.19 -18.96
C ARG A 199 9.38 -13.21 -18.17
N GLU A 200 9.44 -13.24 -16.85
CA GLU A 200 8.24 -13.04 -16.04
C GLU A 200 7.81 -11.59 -16.10
N THR A 201 6.51 -11.35 -15.92
CA THR A 201 5.98 -10.00 -15.86
C THR A 201 5.29 -9.77 -14.53
N ARG A 202 5.41 -8.55 -14.00
CA ARG A 202 4.71 -8.12 -12.79
C ARG A 202 3.98 -6.81 -13.03
N MET A 203 2.72 -6.74 -12.61
CA MET A 203 1.94 -5.52 -12.69
C MET A 203 2.15 -4.68 -11.42
N LEU A 204 2.73 -3.50 -11.55
CA LEU A 204 2.81 -2.53 -10.46
C LEU A 204 1.63 -1.56 -10.50
N ALA A 205 1.23 -1.07 -9.34
CA ALA A 205 0.31 0.07 -9.25
C ALA A 205 0.90 1.28 -10.00
N ALA A 206 0.06 2.08 -10.65
CA ALA A 206 0.52 3.28 -11.33
C ALA A 206 1.09 4.29 -10.32
N GLY A 207 2.32 4.75 -10.55
CA GLY A 207 2.94 5.79 -9.72
C GLY A 207 4.36 6.14 -10.17
N PRO A 208 4.90 7.29 -9.73
CA PRO A 208 6.25 7.73 -10.12
C PRO A 208 7.35 6.73 -9.73
N SER A 209 7.29 6.13 -8.54
CA SER A 209 8.24 5.09 -8.13
C SER A 209 8.15 3.87 -9.04
N SER A 210 6.94 3.42 -9.39
CA SER A 210 6.75 2.25 -10.25
C SER A 210 7.26 2.46 -11.68
N VAL A 211 7.27 3.71 -12.18
CA VAL A 211 7.96 4.05 -13.44
C VAL A 211 9.46 3.81 -13.28
N ILE A 212 10.09 4.42 -12.26
CA ILE A 212 11.53 4.26 -12.02
C ILE A 212 11.89 2.79 -11.79
N SER A 213 11.11 2.04 -11.01
CA SER A 213 11.32 0.60 -10.78
C SER A 213 11.29 -0.21 -12.08
N LYS A 214 10.38 0.12 -12.99
CA LYS A 214 10.32 -0.51 -14.32
C LYS A 214 11.62 -0.30 -15.07
N ASP A 215 12.11 0.94 -15.17
CA ASP A 215 13.34 1.21 -15.92
C ASP A 215 14.59 0.70 -15.19
N VAL A 216 14.57 0.60 -13.85
CA VAL A 216 15.66 -0.07 -13.13
C VAL A 216 15.78 -1.53 -13.57
N ILE A 217 14.65 -2.23 -13.72
CA ILE A 217 14.64 -3.65 -14.09
C ILE A 217 14.86 -3.84 -15.60
N GLU A 218 14.22 -3.03 -16.43
CA GLU A 218 14.22 -3.20 -17.90
C GLU A 218 15.35 -2.48 -18.62
N VAL A 219 15.97 -1.48 -18.00
CA VAL A 219 17.00 -0.64 -18.62
C VAL A 219 18.31 -0.69 -17.83
N PHE A 220 18.31 -0.31 -16.55
CA PHE A 220 19.53 -0.31 -15.75
C PHE A 220 20.13 -1.71 -15.59
N ALA A 221 19.33 -2.70 -15.22
CA ALA A 221 19.82 -4.05 -14.98
C ALA A 221 20.53 -4.65 -16.21
N PRO A 222 19.96 -4.65 -17.43
CA PRO A 222 20.68 -5.14 -18.61
C PRO A 222 21.83 -4.24 -19.07
N ALA A 223 21.83 -2.93 -18.74
CA ALA A 223 22.92 -2.03 -19.13
C ALA A 223 24.17 -2.16 -18.25
N PHE A 224 23.99 -2.38 -16.94
CA PHE A 224 25.08 -2.35 -15.96
C PHE A 224 25.44 -3.72 -15.37
N LEU A 225 24.65 -4.77 -15.62
CA LEU A 225 24.89 -6.12 -15.11
C LEU A 225 25.02 -7.14 -16.25
N GLN A 226 25.90 -8.13 -16.09
CA GLN A 226 26.19 -9.12 -17.14
C GLN A 226 25.07 -10.15 -17.31
N ARG A 227 24.54 -10.68 -16.19
CA ARG A 227 23.44 -11.64 -16.14
C ARG A 227 22.52 -11.31 -14.96
N PRO A 228 21.64 -10.30 -15.12
CA PRO A 228 20.80 -9.82 -14.03
C PRO A 228 19.67 -10.80 -13.67
N GLY A 229 19.35 -10.85 -12.38
CA GLY A 229 18.14 -11.45 -11.83
C GLY A 229 17.51 -10.54 -10.78
N VAL A 230 16.18 -10.59 -10.65
CA VAL A 230 15.44 -9.84 -9.63
C VAL A 230 15.18 -10.76 -8.45
N ILE A 231 15.72 -10.42 -7.28
CA ILE A 231 15.47 -11.15 -6.03
C ILE A 231 14.22 -10.60 -5.35
N PHE A 232 14.09 -9.29 -5.30
CA PHE A 232 13.03 -8.59 -4.57
C PHE A 232 12.64 -7.31 -5.29
N LEU A 233 11.33 -7.04 -5.36
CA LEU A 233 10.77 -5.78 -5.80
C LEU A 233 9.64 -5.38 -4.84
N SER A 234 9.81 -4.24 -4.17
CA SER A 234 8.81 -3.68 -3.27
C SER A 234 7.56 -3.24 -4.05
N GLU A 235 6.39 -3.57 -3.52
CA GLU A 235 5.12 -3.04 -4.01
C GLU A 235 4.61 -1.96 -3.05
N SER A 236 4.14 -0.84 -3.60
CA SER A 236 3.58 0.26 -2.81
C SER A 236 2.41 -0.26 -1.97
N GLY A 237 2.63 -0.38 -0.65
CA GLY A 237 1.65 -0.99 0.25
C GLY A 237 2.22 -1.98 1.27
N ASN A 238 3.55 -2.13 1.39
CA ASN A 238 4.22 -3.02 2.35
C ASN A 238 3.76 -4.49 2.24
N LYS A 239 3.48 -4.96 1.02
CA LYS A 239 3.25 -6.37 0.77
C LYS A 239 4.52 -6.96 0.19
N VAL A 240 5.29 -7.63 1.03
CA VAL A 240 6.30 -8.58 0.54
C VAL A 240 5.54 -9.66 -0.23
N VAL A 241 5.80 -9.80 -1.53
CA VAL A 241 5.24 -10.88 -2.32
C VAL A 241 5.84 -12.19 -1.79
N ALA A 242 5.00 -13.16 -1.39
CA ALA A 242 5.46 -14.40 -0.74
C ALA A 242 6.54 -15.16 -1.53
N ARG A 243 6.55 -14.99 -2.85
CA ARG A 243 7.58 -15.52 -3.74
C ARG A 243 8.94 -14.84 -3.55
N ASP A 244 8.97 -13.52 -3.51
CA ASP A 244 10.20 -12.74 -3.32
C ASP A 244 10.79 -13.02 -1.94
N ASP A 245 9.94 -13.18 -0.92
CA ASP A 245 10.37 -13.61 0.42
C ASP A 245 11.04 -14.99 0.37
N LYS A 246 10.42 -15.95 -0.32
CA LYS A 246 10.99 -17.29 -0.48
C LYS A 246 12.33 -17.25 -1.20
N LEU A 247 12.45 -16.43 -2.25
CA LEU A 247 13.69 -16.28 -3.02
C LEU A 247 14.79 -15.62 -2.18
N ALA A 248 14.49 -14.50 -1.50
CA ALA A 248 15.42 -13.82 -0.60
C ALA A 248 15.91 -14.76 0.52
N ARG A 249 14.99 -15.48 1.18
CA ARG A 249 15.35 -16.47 2.22
C ARG A 249 16.19 -17.62 1.66
N SER A 250 15.94 -18.07 0.43
CA SER A 250 16.72 -19.16 -0.17
C SER A 250 18.20 -18.81 -0.38
N ILE A 251 18.53 -17.51 -0.42
CA ILE A 251 19.90 -17.01 -0.51
C ILE A 251 20.40 -16.39 0.81
N GLY A 252 19.72 -16.67 1.93
CA GLY A 252 20.14 -16.24 3.27
C GLY A 252 19.77 -14.79 3.62
N LEU A 253 19.07 -14.05 2.75
CA LEU A 253 18.58 -12.71 3.09
C LEU A 253 17.33 -12.85 3.98
N GLU A 254 17.53 -12.78 5.30
CA GLU A 254 16.42 -12.79 6.24
C GLU A 254 15.64 -11.48 6.23
N ILE A 255 14.38 -11.56 5.78
CA ILE A 255 13.43 -10.45 5.83
C ILE A 255 12.88 -10.35 7.26
N LYS A 256 13.52 -9.56 8.12
CA LYS A 256 12.89 -9.15 9.38
C LYS A 256 11.69 -8.27 9.03
N ALA A 257 10.53 -8.54 9.63
CA ALA A 257 9.23 -7.90 9.34
C ALA A 257 9.19 -6.35 9.53
N ASP A 258 10.31 -5.74 9.91
CA ASP A 258 10.52 -4.33 10.13
C ASP A 258 11.48 -3.75 9.06
N ARG A 259 10.87 -3.16 8.00
CA ARG A 259 11.28 -1.94 7.25
C ARG A 259 12.71 -1.79 6.70
N ASN A 260 13.57 -2.81 6.76
CA ASN A 260 14.99 -2.65 6.43
C ASN A 260 15.40 -3.04 5.00
N LEU A 261 14.52 -3.65 4.21
CA LEU A 261 14.81 -3.94 2.81
C LEU A 261 14.65 -2.69 1.93
N PRO A 262 15.46 -2.55 0.87
CA PRO A 262 15.31 -1.47 -0.10
C PRO A 262 14.18 -1.77 -1.07
N ASP A 263 13.89 -0.84 -1.97
CA ASP A 263 12.86 -1.03 -2.99
C ASP A 263 13.15 -2.17 -3.97
N ILE A 264 14.39 -2.38 -4.38
CA ILE A 264 14.76 -3.45 -5.33
C ILE A 264 16.06 -4.12 -4.88
N ILE A 265 16.09 -5.45 -4.98
CA ILE A 265 17.32 -6.24 -4.86
C ILE A 265 17.53 -6.99 -6.16
N LEU A 266 18.64 -6.70 -6.83
CA LEU A 266 19.11 -7.43 -7.99
C LEU A 266 20.30 -8.31 -7.63
N VAL A 267 20.52 -9.34 -8.44
CA VAL A 267 21.76 -10.12 -8.45
C VAL A 267 22.33 -10.13 -9.86
N ASP A 268 23.64 -10.05 -9.98
CA ASP A 268 24.36 -10.36 -11.21
C ASP A 268 25.17 -11.64 -11.01
N ILE A 269 24.83 -12.68 -11.79
CA ILE A 269 25.49 -13.99 -11.75
C ILE A 269 26.51 -14.18 -12.90
N GLY A 270 26.81 -13.12 -13.67
CA GLY A 270 27.85 -13.16 -14.69
C GLY A 270 29.28 -13.21 -14.12
N PRO A 271 29.64 -12.38 -13.12
CA PRO A 271 30.94 -12.40 -12.49
C PRO A 271 31.23 -13.71 -11.72
N LYS A 272 32.52 -14.00 -11.47
CA LYS A 272 32.96 -15.20 -10.73
C LYS A 272 32.28 -15.35 -9.36
N ASN A 273 32.11 -14.23 -8.65
CA ASN A 273 31.34 -14.16 -7.41
C ASN A 273 30.08 -13.33 -7.69
N PRO A 274 28.87 -13.83 -7.35
CA PRO A 274 27.64 -13.08 -7.59
C PRO A 274 27.67 -11.70 -6.92
N LEU A 275 27.27 -10.68 -7.67
CA LEU A 275 27.14 -9.31 -7.17
C LEU A 275 25.71 -9.07 -6.71
N LEU A 276 25.52 -8.71 -5.45
CA LEU A 276 24.23 -8.29 -4.91
C LEU A 276 24.10 -6.77 -5.05
N VAL A 277 22.98 -6.28 -5.58
CA VAL A 277 22.74 -4.85 -5.79
C VAL A 277 21.48 -4.42 -5.06
N PHE A 278 21.64 -3.57 -4.04
CA PHE A 278 20.52 -2.95 -3.34
C PHE A 278 20.20 -1.59 -3.96
N ILE A 279 18.93 -1.37 -4.31
CA ILE A 279 18.50 -0.18 -5.03
C ILE A 279 17.31 0.47 -4.32
N GLU A 280 17.43 1.76 -3.99
CA GLU A 280 16.31 2.58 -3.52
C GLU A 280 15.74 3.40 -4.67
N VAL A 281 14.41 3.43 -4.79
CA VAL A 281 13.68 4.10 -5.87
C VAL A 281 13.17 5.45 -5.40
N VAL A 282 13.88 6.50 -5.78
CA VAL A 282 13.75 7.82 -5.16
C VAL A 282 12.85 8.73 -5.99
N ALA A 283 11.53 8.55 -5.82
CA ALA A 283 10.53 9.46 -6.40
C ALA A 283 10.36 10.75 -5.58
N THR A 284 10.49 10.69 -4.26
CA THR A 284 10.37 11.84 -3.35
C THR A 284 11.46 11.86 -2.29
N ASP A 285 11.61 10.76 -1.54
CA ASP A 285 12.51 10.62 -0.39
C ASP A 285 13.07 9.19 -0.33
N GLY A 286 14.08 8.96 0.52
CA GLY A 286 14.56 7.61 0.85
C GLY A 286 15.74 7.11 0.00
N ALA A 287 16.72 7.97 -0.30
CA ALA A 287 17.93 7.54 -1.00
C ALA A 287 18.84 6.64 -0.14
N ILE A 288 19.84 6.01 -0.76
CA ILE A 288 20.92 5.32 -0.07
C ILE A 288 21.79 6.36 0.66
N THR A 289 21.48 6.57 1.93
CA THR A 289 22.32 7.34 2.86
C THR A 289 23.42 6.48 3.46
N GLN A 290 24.42 7.09 4.12
CA GLN A 290 25.50 6.33 4.74
C GLN A 290 24.98 5.35 5.81
N SER A 291 24.00 5.76 6.61
CA SER A 291 23.37 4.89 7.62
C SER A 291 22.59 3.74 6.96
N ARG A 292 21.84 4.03 5.88
CA ARG A 292 21.10 3.02 5.12
C ARG A 292 22.04 2.01 4.47
N LYS A 293 23.14 2.47 3.87
CA LYS A 293 24.20 1.62 3.31
C LYS A 293 24.78 0.68 4.36
N VAL A 294 25.10 1.17 5.56
CA VAL A 294 25.62 0.33 6.65
C VAL A 294 24.62 -0.75 7.06
N ALA A 295 23.34 -0.40 7.20
CA ALA A 295 22.30 -1.37 7.56
C ALA A 295 22.12 -2.46 6.48
N LEU A 296 22.08 -2.07 5.20
CA LEU A 296 21.97 -3.03 4.10
C LEU A 296 23.22 -3.91 3.95
N LEU A 297 24.40 -3.37 4.25
CA LEU A 297 25.64 -4.14 4.25
C LEU A 297 25.65 -5.21 5.36
N ASP A 298 25.12 -4.89 6.54
CA ASP A 298 24.95 -5.85 7.64
C ASP A 298 24.01 -7.00 7.24
N ILE A 299 22.90 -6.69 6.55
CA ILE A 299 21.99 -7.71 6.00
C ILE A 299 22.71 -8.62 5.01
N ALA A 300 23.50 -8.06 4.09
CA ALA A 300 24.26 -8.84 3.13
C ALA A 300 25.33 -9.71 3.80
N TYR A 301 26.01 -9.18 4.82
CA TYR A 301 27.00 -9.91 5.60
C TYR A 301 26.37 -11.09 6.35
N GLN A 302 25.21 -10.89 6.98
CA GLN A 302 24.45 -11.96 7.64
C GLN A 302 24.02 -13.05 6.65
N ALA A 303 23.76 -12.69 5.40
CA ALA A 303 23.48 -13.64 4.31
C ALA A 303 24.74 -14.28 3.70
N GLY A 304 25.94 -13.99 4.21
CA GLY A 304 27.20 -14.59 3.76
C GLY A 304 27.86 -13.90 2.56
N PHE A 305 27.38 -12.72 2.15
CA PHE A 305 27.98 -11.96 1.06
C PHE A 305 29.17 -11.12 1.55
N ASN A 306 30.27 -11.17 0.79
CA ASN A 306 31.40 -10.28 1.02
C ASN A 306 31.06 -8.85 0.57
N SER A 307 31.45 -7.83 1.33
CA SER A 307 31.21 -6.42 1.02
C SER A 307 31.74 -5.98 -0.34
N LYS A 308 32.78 -6.64 -0.88
CA LYS A 308 33.31 -6.40 -2.23
C LYS A 308 32.36 -6.86 -3.36
N HIS A 309 31.33 -7.62 -3.02
CA HIS A 309 30.32 -8.16 -3.93
C HIS A 309 28.93 -7.61 -3.60
N VAL A 310 28.88 -6.40 -3.05
CA VAL A 310 27.65 -5.68 -2.75
C VAL A 310 27.74 -4.27 -3.34
N ALA A 311 26.73 -3.86 -4.08
CA ALA A 311 26.57 -2.52 -4.62
C ALA A 311 25.29 -1.85 -4.09
N PHE A 312 25.31 -0.52 -4.03
CA PHE A 312 24.19 0.28 -3.56
C PHE A 312 23.89 1.38 -4.57
N VAL A 313 22.62 1.51 -4.96
CA VAL A 313 22.19 2.46 -6.00
C VAL A 313 21.00 3.27 -5.50
N SER A 314 21.02 4.58 -5.71
CA SER A 314 19.83 5.43 -5.62
C SER A 314 19.36 5.75 -7.04
N ALA A 315 18.18 5.28 -7.41
CA ALA A 315 17.60 5.45 -8.74
C ALA A 315 16.61 6.62 -8.76
N PHE A 316 16.81 7.56 -9.67
CA PHE A 316 16.01 8.77 -9.80
C PHE A 316 15.38 8.88 -11.20
N LEU A 317 14.38 9.74 -11.33
CA LEU A 317 13.82 10.08 -12.64
C LEU A 317 14.83 10.85 -13.51
N ASP A 318 15.35 11.96 -12.98
CA ASP A 318 16.31 12.82 -13.67
C ASP A 318 17.05 13.74 -12.67
N ARG A 319 18.17 14.33 -13.11
CA ARG A 319 19.03 15.20 -12.28
C ARG A 319 18.41 16.54 -11.92
N ARG A 320 17.36 16.97 -12.60
CA ARG A 320 16.68 18.27 -12.38
C ARG A 320 15.51 18.13 -11.40
N THR A 321 15.05 16.92 -11.11
CA THR A 321 13.98 16.67 -10.13
C THR A 321 14.32 17.22 -8.74
N GLY A 322 13.28 17.67 -8.03
CA GLY A 322 13.41 18.12 -6.64
C GLY A 322 13.94 17.04 -5.69
N ALA A 323 13.62 15.77 -5.95
CA ALA A 323 14.08 14.64 -5.15
C ALA A 323 15.62 14.52 -5.15
N TYR A 324 16.26 14.53 -6.32
CA TYR A 324 17.72 14.48 -6.40
C TYR A 324 18.36 15.73 -5.79
N ARG A 325 17.87 16.94 -6.13
CA ARG A 325 18.45 18.19 -5.60
C ARG A 325 18.41 18.26 -4.07
N LYS A 326 17.34 17.75 -3.47
CA LYS A 326 17.16 17.68 -2.01
C LYS A 326 18.13 16.70 -1.36
N LEU A 327 18.36 15.54 -1.99
CA LEU A 327 19.05 14.40 -1.37
C LEU A 327 20.49 14.21 -1.85
N ALA A 328 20.97 15.00 -2.83
CA ALA A 328 22.29 14.83 -3.43
C ALA A 328 23.42 14.85 -2.38
N SER A 329 23.31 15.69 -1.35
CA SER A 329 24.27 15.76 -0.24
C SER A 329 24.18 14.61 0.76
N GLU A 330 23.10 13.83 0.72
CA GLU A 330 22.85 12.72 1.65
C GLU A 330 23.28 11.37 1.07
N LEU A 331 23.57 11.31 -0.24
CA LEU A 331 24.00 10.09 -0.92
C LEU A 331 25.29 9.54 -0.30
N ALA A 332 25.30 8.25 -0.01
CA ALA A 332 26.44 7.58 0.61
C ALA A 332 27.68 7.59 -0.30
N TRP A 333 28.85 7.81 0.28
CA TRP A 333 30.11 7.51 -0.41
C TRP A 333 30.25 6.00 -0.63
N GLY A 334 30.91 5.62 -1.73
CA GLY A 334 31.02 4.25 -2.20
C GLY A 334 29.67 3.68 -2.65
N SER A 335 28.81 4.51 -3.25
CA SER A 335 27.53 4.12 -3.83
C SER A 335 27.35 4.76 -5.20
N PHE A 336 26.26 4.42 -5.88
CA PHE A 336 25.93 4.95 -7.20
C PHE A 336 24.62 5.73 -7.19
N ALA A 337 24.53 6.72 -8.07
CA ALA A 337 23.25 7.32 -8.44
C ALA A 337 23.00 7.14 -9.94
N TRP A 338 21.81 6.65 -10.28
CA TRP A 338 21.39 6.40 -11.65
C TRP A 338 20.14 7.20 -11.98
N PHE A 339 20.00 7.64 -13.23
CA PHE A 339 18.91 8.48 -13.69
C PHE A 339 18.26 7.88 -14.92
N ARG A 340 16.95 7.66 -14.85
CA ARG A 340 16.17 7.18 -16.00
C ARG A 340 16.34 8.05 -17.24
N SER A 341 16.45 9.37 -17.09
CA SER A 341 16.64 10.31 -18.20
C SER A 341 17.98 10.17 -18.93
N GLU A 342 18.97 9.57 -18.28
CA GLU A 342 20.34 9.40 -18.77
C GLU A 342 20.75 7.93 -18.57
N PRO A 343 20.07 6.98 -19.24
CA PRO A 343 20.08 5.56 -18.86
C PRO A 343 21.46 4.90 -18.99
N ASP A 344 22.31 5.40 -19.88
CA ASP A 344 23.66 4.88 -20.11
C ASP A 344 24.71 5.48 -19.17
N MET A 345 24.31 6.44 -18.31
CA MET A 345 25.19 7.18 -17.44
C MET A 345 24.97 6.80 -15.98
N ILE A 346 26.04 6.83 -15.18
CA ILE A 346 25.97 6.59 -13.74
C ILE A 346 26.91 7.54 -13.01
N ILE A 347 26.42 8.10 -11.90
CA ILE A 347 27.26 8.87 -10.98
C ILE A 347 27.89 7.90 -9.99
N ILE A 348 29.22 7.95 -9.89
CA ILE A 348 29.99 7.17 -8.92
C ILE A 348 30.35 8.08 -7.75
N LEU A 349 29.75 7.86 -6.58
CA LEU A 349 30.19 8.51 -5.35
C LEU A 349 31.37 7.71 -4.80
N ARG A 350 32.59 8.13 -5.10
CA ARG A 350 33.79 7.39 -4.69
C ARG A 350 34.13 7.61 -3.22
N GLN A 351 34.27 6.52 -2.47
CA GLN A 351 34.90 6.53 -1.15
C GLN A 351 36.38 6.15 -1.31
N SER A 352 37.28 6.84 -0.61
CA SER A 352 38.69 6.45 -0.56
C SER A 352 38.83 5.03 0.01
N GLY A 353 39.31 4.09 -0.81
CA GLY A 353 39.64 2.72 -0.41
C GLY A 353 41.13 2.53 -0.13
N GLU A 354 41.53 1.29 0.20
CA GLU A 354 42.92 0.90 0.52
C GLU A 354 43.93 1.24 -0.59
N LYS A 355 43.50 1.21 -1.86
CA LYS A 355 44.29 1.79 -2.96
C LYS A 355 44.04 3.30 -3.02
N LYS A 356 44.94 4.06 -2.38
CA LYS A 356 45.05 5.52 -2.51
C LYS A 356 45.44 5.90 -3.95
N ALA A 357 44.49 5.81 -4.88
CA ALA A 357 44.65 6.54 -6.12
C ALA A 357 44.62 8.04 -5.75
N LYS A 358 45.75 8.72 -5.96
CA LYS A 358 46.01 10.09 -5.53
C LYS A 358 45.71 11.10 -6.63
N HIS A 359 45.66 10.65 -7.89
CA HIS A 359 45.53 11.53 -9.04
C HIS A 359 44.23 11.27 -9.81
N LEU A 360 43.63 12.32 -10.38
CA LEU A 360 42.36 12.22 -11.11
C LEU A 360 42.44 11.32 -12.35
N PHE A 361 43.59 11.22 -13.01
CA PHE A 361 43.78 10.33 -14.16
C PHE A 361 43.78 8.84 -13.78
N GLU A 362 43.94 8.52 -12.49
CA GLU A 362 43.81 7.15 -11.98
C GLU A 362 42.33 6.80 -11.70
N LEU A 363 41.42 7.77 -11.90
CA LEU A 363 39.99 7.72 -11.60
C LEU A 363 39.08 7.90 -12.81
N ALA A 364 39.62 8.46 -13.89
CA ALA A 364 39.02 8.49 -15.22
C ALA A 364 39.30 7.17 -15.91
#